data_AF-A0A329K845-F1
#
_entry.id   AF-A0A329K845-F1
#
_cell.length_a   1.000
_cell.length_b   1.000
_cell.length_c   1.000
_cell.angle_alpha   90.00
_cell.angle_beta   90.00
_cell.angle_gamma   90.00
#
_symmetry.space_group_name_H-M   'P 1'
#
loop_
_entity.id
_entity.type
_entity.pdbx_description
1 polymer ?
#
loop_
_entity_poly.entity_id
_entity_poly.type
_entity_poly.pdbx_seq_one_letter_code
_entity_poly.pdbx_strand_id
1 'polypeptide(L)'
;MFFDIIPGPVRNFMDSIFNPPLSFLSMGVEYLGHVSMIAGRGINLNHYFGFFAYLPSSMQSVVNSLLAAIMLLGVLQLIKAIARMYYNVKDGVQWW
;
A
#
# COMPACT_ATOMS: atom_id res chain seq x y z
N MET A 1 -26.75 20.37 1.19
CA MET A 1 -27.53 21.37 0.41
C MET A 1 -26.60 22.39 -0.25
N PHE A 2 -25.48 21.96 -0.86
CA PHE A 2 -24.46 22.84 -1.46
C PHE A 2 -24.10 22.46 -2.92
N PHE A 3 -24.77 21.48 -3.52
CA PHE A 3 -24.42 20.91 -4.83
C PHE A 3 -25.39 21.27 -5.97
N ASP A 4 -26.45 22.05 -5.71
CA ASP A 4 -27.43 22.46 -6.74
C ASP A 4 -26.98 23.65 -7.60
N ILE A 5 -25.75 24.13 -7.40
CA ILE A 5 -25.23 25.35 -8.06
C ILE A 5 -24.46 25.01 -9.35
N ILE A 6 -24.22 23.73 -9.63
CA ILE A 6 -23.39 23.29 -10.77
C ILE A 6 -24.30 22.76 -11.89
N PRO A 7 -24.24 23.33 -13.12
CA PRO A 7 -25.00 22.83 -14.25
C PRO A 7 -24.74 21.33 -14.45
N GLY A 8 -25.79 20.52 -14.66
CA GLY A 8 -25.68 19.07 -14.84
C GLY A 8 -24.56 18.58 -15.79
N PRO A 9 -24.26 19.28 -16.90
CA PRO A 9 -23.12 18.95 -17.77
C PRO A 9 -21.75 19.10 -17.09
N VAL A 10 -21.58 20.12 -16.25
CA VAL A 10 -20.33 20.40 -15.52
C VAL A 10 -20.12 19.37 -14.41
N ARG A 11 -21.19 18.91 -13.77
CA ARG A 11 -21.15 17.81 -12.82
C ARG A 11 -20.73 16.49 -13.50
N ASN A 12 -21.32 16.16 -14.64
CA ASN A 12 -20.95 14.97 -15.41
C ASN A 12 -19.49 15.04 -15.92
N PHE A 13 -19.02 16.24 -16.27
CA PHE A 13 -17.63 16.47 -16.66
C PHE A 13 -16.67 16.27 -15.49
N MET A 14 -16.96 16.85 -14.32
CA MET A 14 -16.20 16.62 -13.08
C MET A 14 -16.18 15.14 -12.71
N ASP A 15 -17.33 14.47 -12.71
CA ASP A 15 -17.43 13.05 -12.40
C ASP A 15 -16.63 12.19 -13.40
N SER A 16 -16.51 12.60 -14.68
CA SER A 16 -15.68 11.88 -15.66
C SER A 16 -14.17 12.03 -15.41
N ILE A 17 -13.73 13.19 -14.91
CA ILE A 17 -12.30 13.47 -14.63
C ILE A 17 -11.87 12.84 -13.31
N PHE A 18 -12.73 12.87 -12.30
CA PHE A 18 -12.40 12.42 -10.95
C PHE A 18 -12.74 10.94 -10.69
N ASN A 19 -13.58 10.29 -11.50
CA ASN A 19 -13.85 8.85 -11.38
C ASN A 19 -12.61 7.97 -11.54
N PRO A 20 -11.76 8.14 -12.57
CA PRO A 20 -10.61 7.27 -12.77
C PRO A 20 -9.62 7.32 -11.59
N PRO A 21 -9.21 8.50 -11.08
CA PRO A 21 -8.37 8.59 -9.89
C PRO A 21 -9.00 7.96 -8.64
N LEU A 22 -10.31 8.14 -8.44
CA LEU A 22 -11.04 7.54 -7.31
C LEU A 22 -11.05 6.01 -7.41
N SER A 23 -11.30 5.47 -8.61
CA SER A 23 -11.25 4.03 -8.85
C SER A 23 -9.86 3.44 -8.58
N PHE A 24 -8.79 4.13 -8.99
CA PHE A 24 -7.42 3.73 -8.65
C PHE A 24 -7.16 3.72 -7.15
N LEU A 25 -7.64 4.73 -6.42
CA LEU A 25 -7.52 4.81 -4.97
C LEU A 25 -8.30 3.70 -4.27
N SER A 26 -9.55 3.44 -4.69
CA SER A 26 -10.35 2.33 -4.16
C SER A 26 -9.70 0.97 -4.40
N MET A 27 -9.13 0.77 -5.59
CA MET A 27 -8.41 -0.45 -5.93
C MET A 27 -7.14 -0.60 -5.08
N GLY A 28 -6.39 0.49 -4.86
CA GLY A 28 -5.24 0.50 -3.97
C GLY A 28 -5.59 0.15 -2.52
N VAL A 29 -6.72 0.66 -2.01
CA VAL A 29 -7.24 0.33 -0.68
C VAL A 29 -7.62 -1.16 -0.59
N GLU A 30 -8.28 -1.71 -1.60
CA GLU A 30 -8.64 -3.13 -1.65
C GLU A 30 -7.38 -4.03 -1.65
N TYR A 31 -6.39 -3.71 -2.48
CA TYR A 31 -5.11 -4.41 -2.51
C TYR A 31 -4.38 -4.35 -1.16
N LEU A 32 -4.34 -3.17 -0.53
CA LEU A 32 -3.73 -3.03 0.80
C LEU A 32 -4.50 -3.81 1.87
N GLY A 33 -5.83 -3.91 1.77
CA GLY A 33 -6.65 -4.76 2.62
C GLY A 33 -6.31 -6.24 2.49
N HIS A 34 -6.14 -6.74 1.26
CA HIS A 34 -5.70 -8.11 1.00
C HIS A 34 -4.29 -8.39 1.51
N VAL A 35 -3.34 -7.48 1.26
CA VAL A 35 -1.96 -7.60 1.74
C VAL A 35 -1.89 -7.52 3.28
N SER A 36 -2.71 -6.66 3.91
CA SER A 36 -2.83 -6.57 5.37
C SER A 36 -3.37 -7.87 5.97
N MET A 37 -4.31 -8.55 5.32
CA MET A 37 -4.78 -9.87 5.78
C MET A 37 -3.68 -10.95 5.71
N ILE A 38 -2.81 -10.89 4.69
CA ILE A 38 -1.66 -11.80 4.54
C ILE A 38 -0.55 -11.45 5.53
N ALA A 39 -0.30 -10.16 5.78
CA ALA A 39 0.70 -9.69 6.73
C ALA A 39 0.27 -9.87 8.19
N GLY A 40 -1.02 -9.71 8.49
CA GLY A 40 -1.64 -9.85 9.81
C GLY A 40 -1.79 -11.30 10.26
N ARG A 41 -1.86 -12.24 9.31
CA ARG A 41 -1.52 -13.66 9.56
C ARG A 41 0.00 -13.78 9.54
N GLY A 42 0.66 -13.20 10.56
CA GLY A 42 2.11 -13.17 10.68
C GLY A 42 2.70 -14.48 10.18
N ILE A 43 3.59 -14.37 9.17
CA ILE A 43 4.13 -15.47 8.36
C ILE A 43 4.13 -16.76 9.18
N ASN A 44 3.13 -17.63 8.96
CA ASN A 44 3.08 -18.90 9.66
C ASN A 44 4.11 -19.80 8.98
N LEU A 45 5.36 -19.62 9.40
CA LEU A 45 6.52 -20.28 8.83
C LEU A 45 6.40 -21.80 8.95
N ASN A 46 5.66 -22.30 9.96
CA ASN A 46 5.34 -23.73 10.06
C ASN A 46 4.50 -24.27 8.90
N HIS A 47 3.67 -23.44 8.25
CA HIS A 47 2.82 -23.88 7.14
C HIS A 47 3.50 -23.70 5.77
N TYR A 48 4.28 -22.64 5.56
CA TYR A 48 4.92 -22.35 4.28
C TYR A 48 6.34 -22.91 4.15
N PHE A 49 7.00 -23.18 5.27
CA PHE A 49 8.40 -23.58 5.32
C PHE A 49 8.54 -24.89 6.12
N GLY A 50 7.91 -25.96 5.65
CA GLY A 50 8.00 -27.29 6.29
C GLY A 50 9.45 -27.78 6.53
N PHE A 51 10.41 -27.29 5.75
CA PHE A 51 11.84 -27.52 5.96
C PHE A 51 12.39 -26.83 7.24
N PHE A 52 11.89 -25.63 7.56
CA PHE A 52 12.32 -24.86 8.72
C PHE A 52 11.65 -25.30 10.03
N ALA A 53 10.56 -26.07 9.94
CA ALA A 53 9.94 -26.72 11.10
C ALA A 53 10.86 -27.78 11.75
N TYR A 54 11.77 -28.39 10.97
CA TYR A 54 12.77 -29.34 11.47
C TYR A 54 13.98 -28.67 12.12
N LEU A 55 14.15 -27.35 11.98
CA LEU A 55 15.26 -26.62 12.60
C LEU A 55 14.99 -26.41 14.11
N PRO A 56 16.03 -26.47 14.98
CA PRO A 56 15.89 -26.16 16.40
C PRO A 56 15.27 -24.79 16.63
N SER A 57 14.50 -24.63 17.73
CA SER A 57 13.72 -23.41 18.02
C SER A 57 14.54 -22.12 18.00
N SER A 58 15.83 -22.18 18.37
CA SER A 58 16.76 -21.05 18.30
C SER A 58 17.01 -20.57 16.87
N MET A 59 17.16 -21.50 15.92
CA MET A 59 17.40 -21.16 14.51
C MET A 59 16.13 -20.67 13.82
N GLN A 60 14.95 -21.17 14.22
CA GLN A 60 13.67 -20.63 13.76
C GLN A 60 13.53 -19.16 14.14
N SER A 61 13.90 -18.79 15.38
CA SER A 61 13.86 -17.40 15.82
C SER A 61 14.74 -16.48 14.97
N VAL A 62 15.93 -16.93 14.56
CA VAL A 62 16.84 -16.14 13.72
C VAL A 62 16.22 -15.88 12.34
N VAL A 63 15.60 -16.89 11.73
CA VAL A 63 14.91 -16.75 10.44
C VAL A 63 13.72 -15.80 10.55
N ASN A 64 12.95 -15.89 11.64
CA ASN A 64 11.84 -14.96 11.90
C ASN A 64 12.33 -13.51 12.00
N SER A 65 13.40 -13.28 12.77
CA SER A 65 13.99 -11.95 12.93
C SER A 65 14.56 -11.41 11.61
N LEU A 66 15.18 -12.26 10.79
CA LEU A 66 15.67 -11.89 9.46
C LEU A 66 14.53 -11.47 8.53
N LEU A 67 13.46 -12.26 8.47
CA LEU A 67 12.29 -11.94 7.65
C LEU A 67 11.60 -10.65 8.13
N ALA A 68 11.48 -10.46 9.43
CA ALA A 68 10.95 -9.22 9.98
C ALA A 68 11.82 -8.00 9.61
N ALA A 69 13.14 -8.14 9.64
CA ALA A 69 14.06 -7.08 9.21
C ALA A 69 13.91 -6.76 7.72
N ILE A 70 13.79 -7.78 6.86
CA ILE A 70 13.57 -7.58 5.41
C ILE A 70 12.24 -6.87 5.16
N MET A 71 11.16 -7.27 5.85
CA MET A 71 9.86 -6.61 5.74
C MET A 71 9.94 -5.15 6.18
N LEU A 72 10.61 -4.87 7.31
CA LEU A 72 10.83 -3.50 7.79
C LEU A 72 11.58 -2.65 6.76
N LEU A 73 12.65 -3.18 6.18
CA LEU A 73 13.41 -2.50 5.13
C LEU A 73 12.56 -2.27 3.87
N GLY A 74 11.74 -3.24 3.49
CA GLY A 74 10.79 -3.10 2.37
C GLY A 74 9.80 -1.96 2.58
N VAL A 75 9.20 -1.88 3.77
CA VAL A 75 8.29 -0.78 4.14
C VAL A 75 9.02 0.57 4.11
N LEU A 76 10.26 0.64 4.61
CA LEU A 76 11.06 1.86 4.58
C LEU A 76 11.30 2.35 3.13
N GLN A 77 11.58 1.45 2.20
CA GLN A 77 11.77 1.80 0.80
C GLN A 77 10.48 2.30 0.14
N LEU A 78 9.32 1.72 0.50
CA LEU A 78 8.02 2.21 0.03
C LEU A 78 7.75 3.63 0.53
N ILE A 79 8.00 3.91 1.81
CA ILE A 79 7.86 5.27 2.37
C ILE A 79 8.74 6.26 1.62
N LYS A 80 10.00 5.89 1.33
CA LYS A 80 10.92 6.72 0.56
C LYS A 80 10.43 7.00 -0.86
N ALA A 81 9.83 6.01 -1.52
CA ALA A 81 9.26 6.16 -2.86
C ALA A 81 8.06 7.12 -2.85
N ILE A 82 7.16 6.98 -1.88
CA ILE A 82 5.99 7.85 -1.70
C ILE A 82 6.43 9.29 -1.40
N ALA A 83 7.41 9.48 -0.51
CA ALA A 83 7.94 10.81 -0.20
C ALA A 83 8.53 11.48 -1.45
N ARG A 84 9.28 10.73 -2.27
CA ARG A 84 9.81 11.26 -3.55
C ARG A 84 8.71 11.65 -4.51
N MET A 85 7.68 10.81 -4.66
CA MET A 85 6.53 11.13 -5.50
C MET A 85 5.83 12.41 -5.03
N TYR A 86 5.63 12.57 -3.71
CA TYR A 86 5.07 13.77 -3.13
C TYR A 86 5.88 15.03 -3.46
N TYR A 87 7.21 14.98 -3.31
CA TYR A 87 8.07 16.11 -3.68
C TYR A 87 8.01 16.42 -5.18
N ASN A 88 8.04 15.41 -6.06
CA ASN A 88 7.94 15.62 -7.50
C ASN A 88 6.62 16.30 -7.91
N VAL A 89 5.50 15.92 -7.29
CA VAL A 89 4.20 16.57 -7.53
C VAL A 89 4.21 18.01 -7.01
N LYS A 90 4.75 18.24 -5.81
CA LYS A 90 4.86 19.58 -5.22
C LYS A 90 5.70 20.51 -6.12
N ASP A 91 6.85 20.05 -6.58
CA ASP A 91 7.75 20.83 -7.44
C ASP A 91 7.10 21.12 -8.81
N GLY A 92 6.33 20.18 -9.36
CA GLY A 92 5.58 20.37 -10.60
C GLY A 92 4.46 21.42 -10.50
N VAL A 93 3.83 21.55 -9.33
CA VAL A 93 2.79 22.58 -9.07
C VAL A 93 3.40 23.98 -8.89
N GLN A 94 4.64 24.10 -8.43
CA GLN A 94 5.31 25.42 -8.29
C GLN A 94 5.69 26.06 -9.64
N TRP A 95 5.68 25.29 -10.73
CA TRP A 95 6.01 25.76 -12.08
C TRP A 95 4.82 26.27 -12.90
N TRP A 96 3.59 26.08 -12.39
CA TRP A 96 2.36 26.68 -12.93
C TRP A 96 1.94 27.88 -12.08
#